data_AF-A0A8H3GK77-F1
#
_entry.id   AF-A0A8H3GK77-F1
#
_cell.length_a   1.000
_cell.length_b   1.000
_cell.length_c   1.000
_cell.angle_alpha   90.00
_cell.angle_beta   90.00
_cell.angle_gamma   90.00
#
_symmetry.space_group_name_H-M   'P 1'
#
loop_
_entity.id
_entity.type
_entity.pdbx_description
1 polymer ?
#
loop_
_entity_poly.entity_id
_entity_poly.type
_entity_poly.pdbx_seq_one_letter_code
_entity_poly.pdbx_strand_id
1 'polypeptide(L)'
;REAEEFASEDEAQRKRIEALNGLQNFVWGLKSQLGDQEGLGGKISDEDKKTILATVKETTDWIEENSQTATSEDLEEKLQEVQAVVNPITGKLYGSGSGSSEGSSSHDEL
;
A
#
# COMPACT_ATOMS: atom_id res chain seq x y z
N ARG A 1 31.61 0.10 22.92
CA ARG A 1 31.30 -1.33 22.66
C ARG A 1 29.91 -1.67 23.15
N GLU A 2 29.64 -1.89 24.44
CA GLU A 2 28.26 -2.19 24.88
C GLU A 2 27.25 -1.09 24.50
N ALA A 3 27.55 0.19 24.75
CA ALA A 3 26.65 1.29 24.39
C ALA A 3 26.39 1.46 22.88
N GLU A 4 27.32 1.01 22.03
CA GLU A 4 27.16 1.09 20.56
C GLU A 4 26.35 -0.10 20.03
N GLU A 5 26.52 -1.27 20.63
CA GLU A 5 25.75 -2.47 20.30
C GLU A 5 24.27 -2.29 20.69
N PHE A 6 24.00 -1.77 21.89
CA PHE A 6 22.62 -1.45 22.31
C PHE A 6 21.95 -0.40 21.42
N ALA A 7 22.69 0.61 20.95
CA ALA A 7 22.15 1.62 20.04
C ALA A 7 21.80 1.03 18.66
N SER A 8 22.65 0.12 18.15
CA SER A 8 22.40 -0.55 16.86
C SER A 8 21.23 -1.53 16.92
N GLU A 9 21.05 -2.24 18.03
CA GLU A 9 19.92 -3.15 18.22
C GLU A 9 18.59 -2.40 18.36
N ASP A 10 18.56 -1.28 19.10
CA ASP A 10 17.37 -0.44 19.26
C ASP A 10 16.96 0.18 17.91
N GLU A 11 17.93 0.67 17.13
CA GLU A 11 17.66 1.20 15.79
C GLU A 11 17.11 0.12 14.85
N ALA A 12 17.68 -1.08 14.86
CA ALA A 12 17.21 -2.19 14.03
C ALA A 12 15.78 -2.61 14.38
N GLN A 13 15.44 -2.70 15.68
CA GLN A 13 14.08 -3.00 16.12
C GLN A 13 13.10 -1.89 15.73
N ARG A 14 13.51 -0.63 15.89
CA ARG A 14 12.68 0.51 15.49
C ARG A 14 12.37 0.49 13.99
N LYS A 15 13.39 0.33 13.15
CA LYS A 15 13.23 0.25 11.68
C LYS A 15 12.30 -0.89 11.28
N ARG A 16 12.47 -2.05 11.91
CA ARG A 16 11.60 -3.22 11.68
C ARG A 16 10.15 -2.92 12.04
N ILE A 17 9.89 -2.29 13.19
CA ILE A 17 8.53 -1.91 13.61
C ILE A 17 7.92 -0.90 12.63
N GLU A 18 8.69 0.10 12.19
CA GLU A 18 8.24 1.08 11.21
C GLU A 18 7.90 0.43 9.86
N ALA A 19 8.74 -0.48 9.36
CA ALA A 19 8.51 -1.23 8.13
C ALA A 19 7.27 -2.14 8.24
N LEU A 20 7.11 -2.86 9.36
CA LEU A 20 5.94 -3.72 9.61
C LEU A 20 4.64 -2.91 9.63
N ASN A 21 4.64 -1.78 10.35
CA ASN A 21 3.50 -0.88 10.39
C ASN A 21 3.19 -0.32 8.99
N GLY A 22 4.20 0.04 8.21
CA GLY A 22 4.04 0.50 6.83
C GLY A 22 3.34 -0.53 5.95
N LEU A 23 3.80 -1.77 6.00
CA LEU A 23 3.22 -2.89 5.26
C LEU A 23 1.77 -3.17 5.69
N GLN A 24 1.51 -3.27 7.01
CA GLN A 24 0.17 -3.51 7.54
C GLN A 24 -0.82 -2.40 7.16
N ASN A 25 -0.41 -1.14 7.29
CA ASN A 25 -1.24 0.00 6.92
C ASN A 25 -1.56 0.01 5.43
N PHE A 26 -0.59 -0.30 4.57
CA PHE A 26 -0.81 -0.37 3.13
C PHE A 26 -1.85 -1.45 2.76
N VAL A 27 -1.66 -2.67 3.28
CA VAL A 27 -2.56 -3.82 3.02
C VAL A 27 -3.97 -3.54 3.53
N TRP A 28 -4.10 -3.01 4.75
CA TRP A 28 -5.39 -2.66 5.34
C TRP A 28 -6.09 -1.52 4.57
N GLY A 29 -5.34 -0.49 4.21
CA GLY A 29 -5.82 0.64 3.41
C GLY A 29 -6.35 0.19 2.05
N LEU A 30 -5.67 -0.75 1.38
CA LEU A 30 -6.14 -1.33 0.13
C LEU A 30 -7.45 -2.10 0.30
N LYS A 31 -7.55 -2.95 1.33
CA LYS A 31 -8.78 -3.69 1.63
C LYS A 31 -9.96 -2.75 1.85
N SER A 32 -9.74 -1.64 2.57
CA SER A 32 -10.76 -0.61 2.78
C SER A 32 -11.19 0.05 1.47
N GLN A 33 -10.23 0.50 0.64
CA GLN A 33 -10.50 1.12 -0.67
C GLN A 33 -11.23 0.19 -1.64
N LEU A 34 -10.92 -1.11 -1.63
CA LEU A 34 -11.60 -2.11 -2.47
C LEU A 34 -13.04 -2.41 -2.00
N GLY A 35 -13.31 -2.20 -0.72
CA GLY A 35 -14.66 -2.30 -0.15
C GLY A 35 -15.55 -1.11 -0.56
N ASP A 36 -14.94 0.06 -0.76
CA ASP A 36 -15.64 1.26 -1.18
C ASP A 36 -16.16 1.16 -2.63
N GLN A 37 -17.48 1.04 -2.77
CA GLN A 37 -18.15 0.93 -4.07
C GLN A 37 -18.26 2.28 -4.79
N GLU A 38 -18.17 3.40 -4.08
CA GLU A 38 -18.15 4.74 -4.69
C GLU A 38 -16.72 5.15 -5.09
N GLY A 39 -15.72 4.54 -4.46
CA GLY A 39 -14.30 4.74 -4.73
C GLY A 39 -13.66 3.66 -5.61
N LEU A 40 -12.48 3.21 -5.19
CA LEU A 40 -11.64 2.31 -5.98
C LEU A 40 -12.37 1.00 -6.33
N GLY A 41 -13.06 0.41 -5.35
CA GLY A 41 -13.72 -0.89 -5.45
C GLY A 41 -14.90 -0.96 -6.42
N GLY A 42 -15.46 0.17 -6.84
CA GLY A 42 -16.46 0.26 -7.93
C GLY A 42 -15.93 0.80 -9.25
N LYS A 43 -14.67 1.28 -9.28
CA LYS A 43 -14.03 1.84 -10.48
C LYS A 43 -13.11 0.85 -11.21
N ILE A 44 -12.54 -0.12 -10.50
CA ILE A 44 -11.73 -1.19 -11.11
C ILE A 44 -12.60 -2.32 -11.64
N SER A 45 -12.04 -3.12 -12.56
CA SER A 45 -12.68 -4.34 -13.03
C SER A 45 -12.75 -5.42 -11.95
N ASP A 46 -13.68 -6.38 -12.07
CA ASP A 46 -13.76 -7.53 -11.16
C ASP A 46 -12.49 -8.39 -11.17
N GLU A 47 -11.79 -8.47 -12.31
CA GLU A 47 -10.54 -9.22 -12.44
C GLU A 47 -9.40 -8.52 -11.69
N ASP A 48 -9.26 -7.21 -11.88
CA ASP A 48 -8.31 -6.38 -11.14
C ASP A 48 -8.59 -6.42 -9.63
N LYS A 49 -9.87 -6.32 -9.24
CA LYS A 49 -10.32 -6.41 -7.84
C LYS A 49 -9.93 -7.74 -7.21
N LYS A 50 -10.18 -8.86 -7.90
CA LYS A 50 -9.77 -10.20 -7.43
C LYS A 50 -8.26 -10.32 -7.28
N THR A 51 -7.49 -9.76 -8.22
CA THR A 51 -6.03 -9.76 -8.18
C THR A 51 -5.49 -9.00 -6.95
N ILE A 52 -5.99 -7.79 -6.69
CA ILE A 52 -5.58 -7.03 -5.51
C ILE A 52 -6.03 -7.74 -4.22
N LEU A 53 -7.27 -8.27 -4.17
CA LEU A 53 -7.75 -9.00 -2.98
C LEU A 53 -6.92 -10.26 -2.69
N ALA A 54 -6.51 -11.00 -3.71
CA ALA A 54 -5.63 -12.16 -3.56
C ALA A 54 -4.26 -11.74 -3.02
N THR A 55 -3.67 -10.67 -3.57
CA THR A 55 -2.38 -10.12 -3.12
C THR A 55 -2.46 -9.64 -1.67
N VAL A 56 -3.53 -8.92 -1.30
CA VAL A 56 -3.81 -8.47 0.07
C VAL A 56 -3.90 -9.66 1.02
N LYS A 57 -4.59 -10.73 0.62
CA LYS A 57 -4.72 -11.95 1.44
C LYS A 57 -3.37 -12.62 1.63
N GLU A 58 -2.64 -12.89 0.55
CA GLU A 58 -1.32 -13.53 0.61
C GLU A 58 -0.36 -12.74 1.51
N THR A 59 -0.36 -11.41 1.38
CA THR A 59 0.49 -10.55 2.20
C THR A 59 0.07 -10.57 3.66
N THR A 60 -1.24 -10.56 3.94
CA THR A 60 -1.75 -10.67 5.32
C THR A 60 -1.29 -11.98 5.95
N ASP A 61 -1.46 -13.11 5.25
CA ASP A 61 -1.03 -14.43 5.73
C ASP A 61 0.49 -14.42 5.98
N TRP A 62 1.28 -13.86 5.05
CA TRP A 62 2.73 -13.73 5.20
C TRP A 62 3.12 -12.87 6.41
N ILE A 63 2.42 -11.76 6.67
CA ILE A 63 2.66 -10.93 7.87
C ILE A 63 2.34 -11.73 9.14
N GLU A 64 1.24 -12.47 9.18
CA GLU A 64 0.90 -13.28 10.36
C GLU A 64 1.97 -14.33 10.66
N GLU A 65 2.54 -14.95 9.62
CA GLU A 65 3.60 -15.95 9.73
C GLU A 65 4.97 -15.35 10.06
N ASN A 66 5.31 -14.18 9.51
CA ASN A 66 6.67 -13.64 9.52
C ASN A 66 6.85 -12.37 10.36
N SER A 67 5.77 -11.76 10.86
CA SER A 67 5.83 -10.47 11.59
C SER A 67 6.78 -10.47 12.78
N GLN A 68 7.02 -11.63 13.41
CA GLN A 68 7.91 -11.75 14.57
C GLN A 68 9.39 -12.00 14.21
N THR A 69 9.69 -12.48 13.00
CA THR A 69 11.03 -12.92 12.61
C THR A 69 11.61 -12.20 11.40
N ALA A 70 10.76 -11.57 10.58
CA ALA A 70 11.19 -10.77 9.44
C ALA A 70 12.02 -9.57 9.87
N THR A 71 13.08 -9.29 9.12
CA THR A 71 13.91 -8.10 9.25
C THR A 71 13.22 -6.87 8.65
N SER A 72 13.77 -5.68 8.85
CA SER A 72 13.27 -4.48 8.15
C SER A 72 13.34 -4.65 6.64
N GLU A 73 14.43 -5.24 6.14
CA GLU A 73 14.64 -5.47 4.70
C GLU A 73 13.56 -6.41 4.12
N ASP A 74 13.27 -7.53 4.78
CA ASP A 74 12.22 -8.46 4.33
C ASP A 74 10.84 -7.78 4.27
N LEU A 75 10.54 -6.92 5.24
CA LEU A 75 9.27 -6.18 5.32
C LEU A 75 9.17 -5.11 4.22
N GLU A 76 10.28 -4.40 3.95
CA GLU A 76 10.38 -3.42 2.87
C GLU A 76 10.28 -4.07 1.50
N GLU A 77 10.95 -5.21 1.29
CA GLU A 77 10.85 -6.01 0.06
C GLU A 77 9.42 -6.49 -0.16
N LYS A 78 8.77 -7.05 0.87
CA LYS A 78 7.37 -7.49 0.75
C LYS A 78 6.44 -6.32 0.43
N LEU A 79 6.68 -5.13 0.99
CA LEU A 79 5.93 -3.92 0.63
C LEU A 79 6.12 -3.55 -0.85
N GLN A 80 7.34 -3.58 -1.36
CA GLN A 80 7.63 -3.31 -2.78
C GLN A 80 6.95 -4.33 -3.70
N GLU A 81 6.95 -5.61 -3.35
CA GLU A 81 6.26 -6.66 -4.13
C GLU A 81 4.76 -6.38 -4.27
N VAL A 82 4.09 -6.04 -3.17
CA VAL A 82 2.65 -5.72 -3.19
C VAL A 82 2.40 -4.44 -3.98
N GLN A 83 3.22 -3.40 -3.79
CA GLN A 83 3.11 -2.16 -4.54
C GLN A 83 3.30 -2.37 -6.05
N ALA A 84 4.23 -3.24 -6.47
CA ALA A 84 4.49 -3.53 -7.88
C ALA A 84 3.28 -4.15 -8.59
N VAL A 85 2.46 -4.92 -7.87
CA VAL A 85 1.20 -5.48 -8.40
C VAL A 85 0.08 -4.44 -8.39
N VAL A 86 -0.04 -3.69 -7.29
CA VAL A 86 -1.20 -2.81 -7.05
C VAL A 86 -1.11 -1.49 -7.81
N ASN A 87 0.06 -0.84 -7.83
CA ASN A 87 0.28 0.46 -8.45
C ASN A 87 -0.12 0.52 -9.94
N PRO A 88 0.21 -0.45 -10.81
CA PRO A 88 -0.23 -0.39 -12.21
C PRO A 88 -1.74 -0.57 -12.38
N ILE A 89 -2.44 -1.20 -11.43
CA ILE A 89 -3.89 -1.37 -11.46
C ILE A 89 -4.59 -0.08 -11.03
N THR A 90 -4.18 0.48 -9.89
CA THR A 90 -4.77 1.72 -9.36
C THR A 90 -4.35 2.94 -10.17
N GLY A 91 -3.13 2.96 -10.71
CA GLY A 91 -2.61 4.03 -11.55
C GLY A 91 -3.40 4.24 -12.85
N LYS A 92 -3.96 3.18 -13.44
CA LYS A 92 -4.84 3.29 -14.63
C LYS A 92 -6.08 4.15 -14.35
N LEU A 93 -6.59 4.14 -13.12
CA LEU A 93 -7.78 4.91 -12.75
C LEU A 93 -7.47 6.39 -12.51
N TYR A 94 -6.37 6.69 -11.82
CA TYR A 94 -5.94 8.07 -11.61
C TYR A 94 -5.41 8.71 -12.90
N GLY A 95 -4.77 7.91 -13.78
CA GLY A 95 -4.33 8.35 -15.11
C GLY A 95 -5.46 8.53 -16.12
N SER A 96 -6.54 7.74 -16.03
CA SER A 96 -7.75 7.93 -16.86
C SER A 96 -8.65 9.07 -16.36
N GLY A 97 -8.38 9.62 -15.17
CA GLY A 97 -9.13 10.73 -14.57
C GLY A 97 -8.76 12.13 -15.06
N SER A 98 -7.73 12.30 -15.89
CA SER A 98 -7.31 13.60 -16.45
C SER A 98 -7.92 13.93 -17.83
N GLY A 99 -8.90 13.15 -18.29
CA GLY A 99 -9.48 13.26 -19.63
C GLY A 99 -10.92 13.75 -19.72
N SER A 100 -11.53 14.26 -18.65
CA SER A 100 -12.92 14.75 -18.71
C SER A 100 -13.14 15.94 -17.78
N SER A 101 -12.77 17.12 -18.27
CA SER A 101 -13.31 18.40 -17.80
C SER A 101 -13.66 19.24 -19.03
N GLU A 102 -14.61 18.75 -19.83
CA GLU A 102 -15.49 19.66 -20.55
C GLU A 102 -16.58 20.11 -19.56
N GLY A 103 -16.68 21.41 -19.31
CA GLY A 103 -17.87 22.01 -18.70
C GLY A 103 -17.63 23.04 -17.60
N SER A 104 -17.42 24.29 -18.03
CA SER A 104 -17.92 25.51 -17.37
C SER A 104 -17.43 25.87 -15.97
N SER A 105 -16.57 26.89 -15.87
CA SER A 105 -17.02 28.17 -15.29
C SER A 105 -16.04 29.29 -15.61
N SER A 106 -16.57 30.29 -16.31
CA SER A 106 -16.01 31.64 -16.43
C SER A 106 -15.85 32.25 -15.03
N HIS A 107 -14.64 32.67 -14.66
CA HIS A 107 -14.47 33.72 -13.65
C HIS A 107 -13.25 34.55 -14.03
N ASP A 108 -13.50 35.48 -14.96
CA ASP A 108 -12.65 36.63 -15.25
C ASP A 108 -12.83 37.60 -14.07
N GLU A 109 -11.75 37.80 -13.30
CA GLU A 109 -11.71 38.64 -12.11
C GLU A 109 -11.70 40.13 -12.50
N LEU A 110 -12.64 40.91 -11.95
CA LEU A 110 -12.56 42.37 -11.80
C LEU A 110 -12.65 42.73 -10.33
#